data_AF-A0A022QR42-F1
#
_entry.id   AF-A0A022QR42-F1
#
_cell.length_a   1.000
_cell.length_b   1.000
_cell.length_c   1.000
_cell.angle_alpha   90.00
_cell.angle_beta   90.00
_cell.angle_gamma   90.00
#
_symmetry.space_group_name_H-M   'P 1'
#
loop_
_entity.id
_entity.type
_entity.pdbx_description
1 polymer ?
#
loop_
_entity_poly.entity_id
_entity_poly.type
_entity_poly.pdbx_seq_one_letter_code
_entity_poly.pdbx_strand_id
1 'polypeptide(L)'
;IRKRRRRTSTLEVRKKRRRLLTHVPSQDLARRLAHMRSLAIAMTSQNLEYSNELTYNPSIAPRSANRSSFENGGMQTLKKCRALYRRGEFPPLVVAFDSLEGYTVQADGPIKDMSLIAEFAGDVDYIRNREEDDCDSMMTLLSSADPSKSLVACADRLGNISRFISGITNHTTKGGKILNIKCVRYNVDKECVMLLVATRDIAKDERLYYDYNGCEYEYPSHYFV
;
A
#
# COMPACT_ATOMS: atom_id res chain seq x y z
N ILE A 1 -23.15 9.29 -57.78
CA ILE A 1 -23.61 9.62 -56.40
C ILE A 1 -22.60 9.02 -55.40
N ARG A 2 -21.93 9.88 -54.61
CA ARG A 2 -20.78 9.55 -53.73
C ARG A 2 -21.16 8.56 -52.62
N LYS A 3 -20.49 7.40 -52.56
CA LYS A 3 -20.56 6.47 -51.43
C LYS A 3 -19.99 7.14 -50.16
N ARG A 4 -20.82 7.25 -49.12
CA ARG A 4 -20.48 7.86 -47.83
C ARG A 4 -19.47 6.95 -47.11
N ARG A 5 -18.21 7.37 -47.04
CA ARG A 5 -17.11 6.69 -46.34
C ARG A 5 -17.46 6.66 -44.83
N ARG A 6 -17.75 5.47 -44.26
CA ARG A 6 -17.88 5.28 -42.81
C ARG A 6 -16.56 5.72 -42.17
N ARG A 7 -16.57 6.79 -41.37
CA ARG A 7 -15.46 7.13 -40.49
C ARG A 7 -15.33 6.00 -39.46
N THR A 8 -14.21 5.30 -39.47
CA THR A 8 -13.73 4.51 -38.34
C THR A 8 -13.41 5.49 -37.21
N SER A 9 -14.41 5.91 -36.44
CA SER A 9 -14.17 6.51 -35.14
C SER A 9 -13.75 5.38 -34.21
N THR A 10 -12.48 5.34 -33.84
CA THR A 10 -12.04 4.62 -32.65
C THR A 10 -12.90 5.13 -31.48
N LEU A 11 -13.70 4.24 -30.89
CA LEU A 11 -14.31 4.47 -29.60
C LEU A 11 -13.17 4.55 -28.59
N GLU A 12 -12.54 5.72 -28.48
CA GLU A 12 -11.73 6.05 -27.33
C GLU A 12 -12.70 6.15 -26.15
N VAL A 13 -12.89 5.03 -25.48
CA VAL A 13 -13.55 4.97 -24.18
C VAL A 13 -12.68 5.81 -23.25
N ARG A 14 -13.06 7.08 -23.08
CA ARG A 14 -12.46 7.99 -22.11
C ARG A 14 -12.71 7.37 -20.73
N LYS A 15 -11.75 6.58 -20.24
CA LYS A 15 -11.83 5.93 -18.93
C LYS A 15 -12.23 7.01 -17.92
N LYS A 16 -13.34 6.80 -17.21
CA LYS A 16 -13.77 7.71 -16.12
C LYS A 16 -12.56 7.96 -15.23
N ARG A 17 -12.27 9.23 -14.93
CA ARG A 17 -11.26 9.59 -13.92
C ARG A 17 -11.66 8.94 -12.60
N ARG A 18 -11.04 7.81 -12.25
CA ARG A 18 -11.15 7.21 -10.92
C ARG A 18 -10.39 8.13 -9.97
N ARG A 19 -11.06 8.58 -8.91
CA ARG A 19 -10.51 9.51 -7.91
C ARG A 19 -10.34 8.74 -6.61
N LEU A 20 -9.20 8.93 -5.95
CA LEU A 20 -8.95 8.40 -4.61
C LEU A 20 -9.99 8.98 -3.62
N LEU A 21 -10.62 8.11 -2.84
CA LEU A 21 -11.59 8.44 -1.81
C LEU A 21 -10.90 8.40 -0.44
N THR A 22 -11.36 9.25 0.48
CA THR A 22 -11.05 9.10 1.91
C THR A 22 -11.80 7.90 2.47
N HIS A 23 -11.20 7.19 3.42
CA HIS A 23 -11.93 6.23 4.23
C HIS A 23 -13.03 6.92 5.04
N VAL A 24 -14.03 6.12 5.43
CA VAL A 24 -15.09 6.53 6.35
C VAL A 24 -14.87 5.77 7.66
N PRO A 25 -14.44 6.44 8.75
CA PRO A 25 -14.24 5.77 10.03
C PRO A 25 -15.58 5.29 10.62
N SER A 26 -15.51 4.32 11.53
CA SER A 26 -16.67 3.94 12.34
C SER A 26 -17.18 5.14 13.14
N GLN A 27 -18.51 5.35 13.13
CA GLN A 27 -19.16 6.38 13.95
C GLN A 27 -19.16 6.00 15.45
N ASP A 28 -19.03 4.70 15.75
CA ASP A 28 -18.93 4.19 17.11
C ASP A 28 -17.49 4.33 17.63
N LEU A 29 -17.31 5.11 18.71
CA LEU A 29 -16.04 5.32 19.38
C LEU A 29 -15.46 4.03 19.97
N ALA A 30 -16.30 3.15 20.55
CA ALA A 30 -15.82 1.90 21.14
C ALA A 30 -15.20 0.99 20.08
N ARG A 31 -15.80 0.94 18.87
CA ARG A 31 -15.23 0.21 17.74
C ARG A 31 -13.91 0.81 17.26
N ARG A 32 -13.80 2.14 17.16
CA ARG A 32 -12.52 2.79 16.81
C ARG A 32 -11.41 2.47 17.81
N LEU A 33 -11.73 2.47 19.10
CA LEU A 33 -10.78 2.06 20.15
C LEU A 33 -10.39 0.58 20.02
N ALA A 34 -11.33 -0.29 19.67
CA ALA A 34 -11.04 -1.70 19.40
C ALA A 34 -10.12 -1.89 18.19
N HIS A 35 -10.32 -1.13 17.11
CA HIS A 35 -9.42 -1.11 15.93
C HIS A 35 -7.99 -0.78 16.34
N MET A 36 -7.80 0.37 17.03
CA MET A 36 -6.48 0.80 17.49
C MET A 36 -5.86 -0.20 18.47
N ARG A 37 -6.66 -0.80 19.36
CA ARG A 37 -6.20 -1.82 20.30
C ARG A 37 -5.70 -3.07 19.59
N SER A 38 -6.42 -3.53 18.56
CA SER A 38 -6.00 -4.71 17.79
C SER A 38 -4.64 -4.50 17.11
N LEU A 39 -4.43 -3.31 16.54
CA LEU A 39 -3.14 -2.92 15.97
C LEU A 39 -2.06 -2.85 17.05
N ALA A 40 -2.32 -2.18 18.17
CA ALA A 40 -1.35 -2.05 19.27
C ALA A 40 -0.89 -3.41 19.82
N ILE A 41 -1.80 -4.39 19.93
CA ILE A 41 -1.47 -5.76 20.35
C ILE A 41 -0.54 -6.43 19.35
N ALA A 42 -0.88 -6.38 18.05
CA ALA A 42 -0.06 -6.99 17.00
C ALA A 42 1.34 -6.36 16.96
N MET A 43 1.42 -5.03 17.01
CA MET A 43 2.69 -4.30 17.06
C MET A 43 3.53 -4.67 18.28
N THR A 44 2.93 -4.68 19.47
CA THR A 44 3.63 -5.05 20.71
C THR A 44 4.17 -6.48 20.64
N SER A 45 3.39 -7.41 20.08
CA SER A 45 3.81 -8.81 19.97
C SER A 45 4.98 -9.04 19.01
N GLN A 46 5.17 -8.14 18.04
CA GLN A 46 6.30 -8.13 17.11
C GLN A 46 7.39 -7.13 17.52
N ASN A 47 7.29 -6.54 18.72
CA ASN A 47 8.24 -5.58 19.26
C ASN A 47 8.45 -4.33 18.38
N LEU A 48 7.35 -3.86 17.78
CA LEU A 48 7.33 -2.72 16.86
C LEU A 48 6.84 -1.45 17.54
N GLU A 49 7.43 -0.32 17.14
CA GLU A 49 6.97 1.00 17.49
C GLU A 49 6.05 1.59 16.41
N TYR A 50 5.00 2.29 16.83
CA TYR A 50 4.00 2.84 15.92
C TYR A 50 4.50 4.09 15.19
N SER A 51 4.43 4.07 13.86
CA SER A 51 4.65 5.23 12.99
C SER A 51 3.71 5.19 11.79
N ASN A 52 3.07 6.31 11.46
CA ASN A 52 2.30 6.46 10.21
C ASN A 52 3.08 7.15 9.10
N GLU A 53 4.38 7.36 9.28
CA GLU A 53 5.20 8.14 8.36
C GLU A 53 6.40 7.32 7.89
N LEU A 54 6.88 7.65 6.69
CA LEU A 54 8.21 7.27 6.28
C LEU A 54 9.23 8.01 7.15
N THR A 55 10.12 7.27 7.79
CA THR A 55 11.19 7.79 8.64
C THR A 55 12.52 7.71 7.92
N TYR A 56 13.43 8.64 8.24
CA TYR A 56 14.69 8.80 7.53
C TYR A 56 15.83 8.93 8.51
N ASN A 57 16.87 8.11 8.33
CA ASN A 57 18.11 8.25 9.07
C ASN A 57 19.17 8.94 8.18
N PRO A 58 19.67 10.13 8.53
CA PRO A 58 20.67 10.86 7.75
C PRO A 58 21.96 10.09 7.47
N SER A 59 22.36 9.13 8.34
CA SER A 59 23.57 8.32 8.15
C SER A 59 23.35 7.10 7.24
N ILE A 60 22.10 6.77 6.92
CA ILE A 60 21.72 5.58 6.15
C ILE A 60 21.12 6.04 4.82
N ALA A 61 19.89 6.56 4.83
CA ALA A 61 19.24 7.17 3.68
C ALA A 61 18.55 8.49 4.13
N PRO A 62 19.12 9.66 3.77
CA PRO A 62 18.53 10.92 4.13
C PRO A 62 17.24 11.16 3.34
N ARG A 63 16.31 11.95 3.90
CA ARG A 63 15.06 12.35 3.21
C ARG A 63 15.29 12.96 1.82
N SER A 64 16.42 13.65 1.63
CA SER A 64 16.82 14.21 0.33
C SER A 64 17.10 13.17 -0.76
N ALA A 65 17.27 11.89 -0.40
CA ALA A 65 17.38 10.79 -1.36
C ALA A 65 16.02 10.42 -1.95
N ASN A 66 14.92 10.59 -1.19
CA ASN A 66 13.56 10.32 -1.67
C ASN A 66 13.09 11.42 -2.64
N ARG A 67 13.49 11.29 -3.89
CA ARG A 67 13.13 12.22 -4.97
C ARG A 67 12.41 11.46 -6.06
N SER A 68 11.12 11.75 -6.23
CA SER A 68 10.28 11.08 -7.23
C SER A 68 10.76 11.28 -8.68
N SER A 69 11.62 12.28 -8.92
CA SER A 69 12.26 12.50 -10.21
C SER A 69 13.29 11.44 -10.59
N PHE A 70 13.75 10.63 -9.63
CA PHE A 70 14.67 9.51 -9.88
C PHE A 70 13.95 8.23 -10.28
N GLU A 71 12.62 8.16 -10.18
CA GLU A 71 11.85 6.99 -10.57
C GLU A 71 12.02 6.72 -12.07
N ASN A 72 12.45 5.51 -12.39
CA ASN A 72 12.59 5.07 -13.77
C ASN A 72 11.20 5.05 -14.45
N GLY A 73 11.09 5.66 -15.63
CA GLY A 73 9.80 5.82 -16.32
C GLY A 73 8.87 6.89 -15.73
N GLY A 74 9.28 7.57 -14.65
CA GLY A 74 8.54 8.65 -14.00
C GLY A 74 7.43 8.17 -13.06
N MET A 75 6.96 9.06 -12.18
CA MET A 75 5.98 8.74 -11.15
C MET A 75 4.72 9.61 -11.25
N GLN A 76 3.55 8.97 -11.18
CA GLN A 76 2.25 9.64 -11.18
C GLN A 76 2.10 10.61 -9.99
N THR A 77 1.54 11.79 -10.21
CA THR A 77 1.46 12.86 -9.19
C THR A 77 0.10 12.95 -8.50
N LEU A 78 0.09 13.11 -7.18
CA LEU A 78 -1.12 13.29 -6.37
C LEU A 78 -1.12 14.64 -5.65
N LYS A 79 -1.91 15.60 -6.18
CA LYS A 79 -1.87 17.01 -5.78
C LYS A 79 -2.55 17.36 -4.44
N LYS A 80 -3.23 16.42 -3.76
CA LYS A 80 -4.09 16.70 -2.58
C LYS A 80 -4.13 15.56 -1.55
N CYS A 81 -3.00 14.90 -1.27
CA CYS A 81 -2.99 13.72 -0.40
C CYS A 81 -3.09 14.05 1.10
N ARG A 82 -2.37 15.08 1.59
CA ARG A 82 -2.29 15.37 3.03
C ARG A 82 -3.64 15.69 3.69
N ALA A 83 -4.61 16.22 2.95
CA ALA A 83 -5.97 16.47 3.45
C ALA A 83 -6.85 15.22 3.57
N LEU A 84 -6.44 14.10 2.96
CA LEU A 84 -7.13 12.80 3.11
C LEU A 84 -6.87 12.18 4.49
N TYR A 85 -5.77 12.58 5.14
CA TYR A 85 -5.45 12.19 6.52
C TYR A 85 -6.04 13.22 7.48
N ARG A 86 -7.21 12.92 8.05
CA ARG A 86 -7.63 13.59 9.29
C ARG A 86 -6.96 12.88 10.45
N ARG A 87 -6.20 13.63 11.27
CA ARG A 87 -5.55 13.08 12.47
C ARG A 87 -6.59 12.33 13.32
N GLY A 88 -6.36 11.04 13.54
CA GLY A 88 -7.22 10.18 14.39
C GLY A 88 -8.42 9.54 13.71
N GLU A 89 -8.64 9.73 12.41
CA GLU A 89 -9.62 8.95 11.64
C GLU A 89 -8.87 7.86 10.87
N PHE A 90 -9.19 6.59 11.13
CA PHE A 90 -8.63 5.42 10.44
C PHE A 90 -9.74 4.65 9.72
N PRO A 91 -9.43 3.92 8.63
CA PRO A 91 -10.41 3.02 8.03
C PRO A 91 -10.86 1.97 9.06
N PRO A 92 -12.10 1.45 8.95
CA PRO A 92 -12.62 0.49 9.92
C PRO A 92 -11.92 -0.86 9.71
N LEU A 93 -10.77 -1.04 10.37
CA LEU A 93 -9.88 -2.19 10.20
C LEU A 93 -9.56 -2.84 11.54
N VAL A 94 -9.48 -4.16 11.53
CA VAL A 94 -9.06 -4.97 12.68
C VAL A 94 -7.87 -5.82 12.27
N VAL A 95 -6.86 -5.88 13.13
CA VAL A 95 -5.76 -6.83 13.02
C VAL A 95 -6.15 -8.09 13.78
N ALA A 96 -6.09 -9.25 13.11
CA ALA A 96 -6.47 -10.54 13.68
C ALA A 96 -5.39 -11.58 13.40
N PHE A 97 -5.08 -12.40 14.41
CA PHE A 97 -4.15 -13.51 14.26
C PHE A 97 -4.83 -14.70 13.59
N ASP A 98 -4.18 -15.25 12.59
CA ASP A 98 -4.52 -16.45 11.84
C ASP A 98 -3.37 -17.45 12.00
N SER A 99 -3.67 -18.73 12.25
CA SER A 99 -2.63 -19.73 12.48
C SER A 99 -1.80 -20.07 11.25
N LEU A 100 -2.30 -19.77 10.04
CA LEU A 100 -1.63 -20.06 8.78
C LEU A 100 -0.89 -18.84 8.21
N GLU A 101 -1.50 -17.65 8.35
CA GLU A 101 -0.96 -16.40 7.77
C GLU A 101 -0.30 -15.48 8.81
N GLY A 102 -0.41 -15.78 10.11
CA GLY A 102 0.03 -14.89 11.18
C GLY A 102 -0.94 -13.71 11.35
N TYR A 103 -0.43 -12.51 11.63
CA TYR A 103 -1.30 -11.34 11.74
C TYR A 103 -1.80 -10.89 10.37
N THR A 104 -3.13 -10.80 10.24
CA THR A 104 -3.83 -10.37 9.03
C THR A 104 -4.71 -9.15 9.33
N VAL A 105 -5.10 -8.41 8.30
CA VAL A 105 -6.02 -7.28 8.43
C VAL A 105 -7.37 -7.61 7.78
N GLN A 106 -8.45 -7.27 8.47
CA GLN A 106 -9.82 -7.46 8.01
C GLN A 106 -10.62 -6.16 8.13
N ALA A 107 -11.58 -5.96 7.23
CA ALA A 107 -12.46 -4.81 7.27
C ALA A 107 -13.55 -4.98 8.34
N ASP A 108 -13.67 -4.06 9.31
CA ASP A 108 -14.74 -4.06 10.32
C ASP A 108 -15.96 -3.21 9.89
N GLY A 109 -15.98 -2.80 8.63
CA GLY A 109 -17.09 -2.10 7.99
C GLY A 109 -16.92 -2.08 6.46
N PRO A 110 -17.94 -1.65 5.70
CA PRO A 110 -17.84 -1.59 4.25
C PRO A 110 -16.80 -0.53 3.82
N ILE A 111 -15.93 -0.89 2.88
CA ILE A 111 -14.95 0.01 2.26
C ILE A 111 -15.25 0.11 0.78
N LYS A 112 -15.33 1.33 0.25
CA LYS A 112 -15.64 1.56 -1.16
C LYS A 112 -14.42 1.38 -2.05
N ASP A 113 -14.67 0.96 -3.29
CA ASP A 113 -13.68 1.02 -4.37
C ASP A 113 -12.99 2.40 -4.40
N MET A 114 -11.69 2.40 -4.69
CA MET A 114 -10.82 3.59 -4.68
C MET A 114 -10.64 4.26 -3.31
N SER A 115 -11.03 3.65 -2.19
CA SER A 115 -10.71 4.18 -0.86
C SER A 115 -9.24 3.97 -0.51
N LEU A 116 -8.61 5.02 0.02
CA LEU A 116 -7.31 4.90 0.68
C LEU A 116 -7.45 4.04 1.94
N ILE A 117 -6.58 3.03 2.06
CA ILE A 117 -6.52 2.12 3.22
C ILE A 117 -5.44 2.60 4.18
N ALA A 118 -4.20 2.72 3.71
CA ALA A 118 -3.07 3.18 4.49
C ALA A 118 -1.96 3.70 3.57
N GLU A 119 -1.09 4.54 4.14
CA GLU A 119 0.27 4.73 3.62
C GLU A 119 1.16 3.63 4.18
N PHE A 120 2.03 3.09 3.36
CA PHE A 120 3.06 2.20 3.88
C PHE A 120 4.08 3.02 4.68
N ALA A 121 4.21 2.70 5.97
CA ALA A 121 5.14 3.35 6.88
C ALA A 121 6.32 2.43 7.21
N GLY A 122 7.46 3.03 7.54
CA GLY A 122 8.70 2.31 7.84
C GLY A 122 9.92 3.19 7.66
N ASP A 123 11.06 2.67 8.09
CA ASP A 123 12.36 3.31 7.88
C ASP A 123 12.75 3.21 6.40
N VAL A 124 13.13 4.33 5.82
CA VAL A 124 13.61 4.37 4.44
C VAL A 124 15.10 4.06 4.42
N ASP A 125 15.49 3.16 3.52
CA ASP A 125 16.86 2.76 3.28
C ASP A 125 17.14 2.62 1.77
N TYR A 126 18.40 2.50 1.40
CA TYR A 126 18.80 2.09 0.06
C TYR A 126 18.64 0.57 -0.08
N ILE A 127 18.15 0.11 -1.25
CA ILE A 127 17.98 -1.33 -1.52
C ILE A 127 19.29 -2.10 -1.29
N ARG A 128 20.42 -1.55 -1.75
CA ARG A 128 21.76 -2.17 -1.59
C ARG A 128 22.17 -2.45 -0.14
N ASN A 129 21.59 -1.73 0.82
CA ASN A 129 21.90 -1.91 2.24
C ASN A 129 21.08 -3.04 2.87
N ARG A 130 20.07 -3.56 2.15
CA ARG A 130 19.06 -4.50 2.62
C ARG A 130 19.02 -5.80 1.80
N GLU A 131 20.03 -6.05 0.97
CA GLU A 131 20.10 -7.24 0.10
C GLU A 131 20.14 -8.56 0.89
N GLU A 132 20.72 -8.55 2.09
CA GLU A 132 20.83 -9.70 3.00
C GLU A 132 19.91 -9.58 4.23
N ASP A 133 18.98 -8.62 4.22
CA ASP A 133 18.06 -8.37 5.33
C ASP A 133 16.95 -9.43 5.39
N ASP A 134 16.61 -9.90 6.58
CA ASP A 134 15.59 -10.95 6.83
C ASP A 134 14.20 -10.37 7.08
N CYS A 135 14.01 -9.06 6.96
CA CYS A 135 12.72 -8.39 7.10
C CYS A 135 11.71 -8.89 6.06
N ASP A 136 10.61 -9.46 6.56
CA ASP A 136 9.47 -9.94 5.77
C ASP A 136 8.51 -8.83 5.31
N SER A 137 8.79 -7.57 5.65
CA SER A 137 7.91 -6.44 5.39
C SER A 137 8.67 -5.25 4.82
N MET A 138 9.35 -5.50 3.71
CA MET A 138 10.00 -4.50 2.88
C MET A 138 9.12 -4.14 1.67
N MET A 139 9.15 -2.86 1.28
CA MET A 139 8.40 -2.36 0.13
C MET A 139 9.24 -1.39 -0.69
N THR A 140 9.41 -1.66 -1.98
CA THR A 140 10.13 -0.75 -2.91
C THR A 140 9.47 0.62 -2.94
N LEU A 141 10.19 1.65 -2.50
CA LEU A 141 9.73 3.04 -2.47
C LEU A 141 10.05 3.76 -3.78
N LEU A 142 11.26 3.57 -4.30
CA LEU A 142 11.80 4.25 -5.48
C LEU A 142 12.67 3.26 -6.27
N SER A 143 12.35 3.07 -7.55
CA SER A 143 13.13 2.23 -8.46
C SER A 143 13.84 3.14 -9.46
N SER A 144 15.14 3.36 -9.25
CA SER A 144 15.96 4.30 -10.01
C SER A 144 16.70 3.61 -11.16
N ALA A 145 16.95 4.34 -12.25
CA ALA A 145 17.79 3.86 -13.36
C ALA A 145 19.25 3.60 -12.90
N ASP A 146 19.70 4.31 -11.87
CA ASP A 146 20.91 4.01 -11.12
C ASP A 146 20.52 3.21 -9.86
N PRO A 147 20.81 1.90 -9.79
CA PRO A 147 20.38 1.03 -8.69
C PRO A 147 20.88 1.47 -7.32
N SER A 148 22.02 2.19 -7.26
CA SER A 148 22.58 2.71 -6.01
C SER A 148 21.72 3.79 -5.34
N LYS A 149 20.72 4.31 -6.07
CA LYS A 149 19.76 5.32 -5.60
C LYS A 149 18.36 4.75 -5.38
N SER A 150 18.14 3.47 -5.63
CA SER A 150 16.85 2.84 -5.36
C SER A 150 16.63 2.73 -3.86
N LEU A 151 15.40 2.97 -3.43
CA LEU A 151 15.02 3.02 -2.02
C LEU A 151 13.95 1.99 -1.71
N VAL A 152 14.00 1.49 -0.49
CA VAL A 152 13.04 0.58 0.11
C VAL A 152 12.56 1.19 1.43
N ALA A 153 11.30 0.94 1.78
CA ALA A 153 10.81 1.17 3.14
C ALA A 153 10.76 -0.17 3.87
N CYS A 154 11.33 -0.20 5.07
CA CYS A 154 11.43 -1.38 5.92
C CYS A 154 10.57 -1.15 7.14
N ALA A 155 9.56 -2.00 7.34
CA ALA A 155 8.67 -1.91 8.49
C ALA A 155 9.15 -2.80 9.66
N ASP A 156 10.46 -2.99 9.82
CA ASP A 156 11.13 -3.94 10.74
C ASP A 156 11.11 -3.51 12.22
N ARG A 157 11.21 -2.20 12.50
CA ARG A 157 11.17 -1.62 13.85
C ARG A 157 10.00 -0.66 14.04
N LEU A 158 9.71 0.11 13.00
CA LEU A 158 8.67 1.13 12.97
C LEU A 158 7.65 0.77 11.89
N GLY A 159 6.36 1.01 12.16
CA GLY A 159 5.34 0.80 11.13
C GLY A 159 3.93 1.11 11.57
N ASN A 160 2.98 0.82 10.70
CA ASN A 160 1.55 0.93 10.98
C ASN A 160 0.82 -0.34 10.52
N ILE A 161 -0.49 -0.23 10.29
CA ILE A 161 -1.31 -1.35 9.85
C ILE A 161 -0.92 -1.93 8.49
N SER A 162 -0.21 -1.18 7.63
CA SER A 162 0.14 -1.60 6.27
C SER A 162 0.96 -2.89 6.24
N ARG A 163 1.85 -3.09 7.22
CA ARG A 163 2.75 -4.25 7.28
C ARG A 163 2.04 -5.58 7.57
N PHE A 164 0.82 -5.52 8.09
CA PHE A 164 0.03 -6.71 8.47
C PHE A 164 -0.97 -7.13 7.38
N ILE A 165 -1.05 -6.40 6.27
CA ILE A 165 -1.96 -6.75 5.17
C ILE A 165 -1.36 -7.89 4.37
N SER A 166 -2.09 -8.99 4.22
CA SER A 166 -1.63 -10.19 3.54
C SER A 166 -1.34 -9.99 2.05
N GLY A 167 -0.42 -10.81 1.55
CA GLY A 167 -0.13 -10.93 0.13
C GLY A 167 -0.88 -12.10 -0.51
N ILE A 168 -1.07 -12.05 -1.83
CA ILE A 168 -1.61 -13.18 -2.60
C ILE A 168 -0.50 -14.12 -3.10
N THR A 169 -0.81 -15.39 -3.29
CA THR A 169 0.06 -16.26 -4.09
C THR A 169 -0.04 -15.90 -5.57
N ASN A 170 1.11 -15.72 -6.23
CA ASN A 170 1.17 -15.45 -7.68
C ASN A 170 1.18 -16.74 -8.52
N HIS A 171 1.21 -17.92 -7.88
CA HIS A 171 1.43 -19.21 -8.55
C HIS A 171 0.15 -19.98 -8.84
N THR A 172 -0.99 -19.50 -8.31
CA THR A 172 -2.29 -20.13 -8.55
C THR A 172 -3.27 -19.14 -9.17
N THR A 173 -4.16 -19.63 -10.02
CA THR A 173 -5.22 -18.81 -10.64
C THR A 173 -6.28 -18.32 -9.63
N LYS A 174 -6.24 -18.83 -8.39
CA LYS A 174 -7.12 -18.41 -7.30
C LYS A 174 -6.62 -17.16 -6.58
N GLY A 175 -5.31 -16.95 -6.47
CA GLY A 175 -4.72 -15.79 -5.77
C GLY A 175 -5.19 -14.45 -6.35
N GLY A 176 -5.27 -14.33 -7.67
CA GLY A 176 -5.79 -13.12 -8.32
C GLY A 176 -7.26 -12.80 -8.03
N LYS A 177 -8.06 -13.78 -7.55
CA LYS A 177 -9.49 -13.59 -7.25
C LYS A 177 -9.75 -12.99 -5.87
N ILE A 178 -8.83 -13.18 -4.92
CA ILE A 178 -8.96 -12.68 -3.54
C ILE A 178 -8.41 -11.26 -3.37
N LEU A 179 -7.63 -10.77 -4.33
CA LEU A 179 -7.09 -9.41 -4.33
C LEU A 179 -8.22 -8.36 -4.26
N ASN A 180 -8.11 -7.47 -3.28
CA ASN A 180 -9.05 -6.37 -3.06
C ASN A 180 -8.37 -5.03 -2.77
N ILE A 181 -7.04 -5.02 -2.63
CA ILE A 181 -6.20 -3.83 -2.52
C ILE A 181 -5.12 -3.87 -3.60
N LYS A 182 -4.64 -2.68 -3.96
CA LYS A 182 -3.40 -2.49 -4.70
C LYS A 182 -2.48 -1.51 -3.98
N CYS A 183 -1.19 -1.87 -3.91
CA CYS A 183 -0.14 -0.92 -3.58
C CYS A 183 0.21 -0.08 -4.81
N VAL A 184 0.21 1.25 -4.67
CA VAL A 184 0.51 2.20 -5.74
C VAL A 184 1.46 3.29 -5.25
N ARG A 185 2.44 3.64 -6.08
CA ARG A 185 3.41 4.69 -5.79
C ARG A 185 2.97 6.02 -6.39
N TYR A 186 3.12 7.10 -5.63
CA TYR A 186 2.78 8.45 -6.05
C TYR A 186 3.88 9.45 -5.70
N ASN A 187 4.05 10.43 -6.56
CA ASN A 187 4.75 11.67 -6.27
C ASN A 187 3.79 12.59 -5.49
N VAL A 188 4.15 12.84 -4.23
CA VAL A 188 3.52 13.85 -3.38
C VAL A 188 4.60 14.84 -2.99
N ASP A 189 4.46 16.10 -3.42
CA ASP A 189 5.41 17.18 -3.12
C ASP A 189 6.88 16.87 -3.47
N LYS A 190 7.11 16.12 -4.57
CA LYS A 190 8.42 15.65 -5.09
C LYS A 190 9.03 14.46 -4.35
N GLU A 191 8.32 13.89 -3.38
CA GLU A 191 8.70 12.68 -2.65
C GLU A 191 7.88 11.49 -3.15
N CYS A 192 8.47 10.31 -3.15
CA CYS A 192 7.74 9.07 -3.36
C CYS A 192 6.97 8.73 -2.09
N VAL A 193 5.72 8.29 -2.25
CA VAL A 193 4.90 7.67 -1.19
C VAL A 193 4.22 6.41 -1.73
N MET A 194 3.98 5.45 -0.86
CA MET A 194 3.32 4.18 -1.19
C MET A 194 1.94 4.12 -0.53
N LEU A 195 0.91 4.01 -1.35
CA LEU A 195 -0.49 4.01 -0.90
C LEU A 195 -1.11 2.64 -1.18
N LEU A 196 -1.81 2.11 -0.18
CA LEU A 196 -2.66 0.94 -0.30
C LEU A 196 -4.09 1.42 -0.58
N VAL A 197 -4.66 1.00 -1.71
CA VAL A 197 -5.96 1.49 -2.20
C VAL A 197 -6.87 0.32 -2.55
N ALA A 198 -8.13 0.37 -2.10
CA ALA A 198 -9.14 -0.60 -2.49
C ALA A 198 -9.36 -0.61 -4.00
N THR A 199 -9.39 -1.79 -4.62
CA THR A 199 -9.59 -1.95 -6.08
C THR A 199 -11.03 -2.32 -6.46
N ARG A 200 -11.86 -2.60 -5.45
CA ARG A 200 -13.29 -2.87 -5.51
C ARG A 200 -13.93 -2.53 -4.16
N ASP A 201 -15.26 -2.59 -4.09
CA ASP A 201 -15.96 -2.56 -2.81
C ASP A 201 -15.55 -3.80 -1.98
N ILE A 202 -15.31 -3.58 -0.69
CA ILE A 202 -14.89 -4.58 0.30
C ILE A 202 -15.99 -4.65 1.36
N ALA A 203 -16.46 -5.86 1.64
CA ALA A 203 -17.48 -6.09 2.65
C ALA A 203 -16.88 -6.09 4.07
N LYS A 204 -17.74 -5.94 5.08
CA LYS A 204 -17.35 -6.21 6.46
C LYS A 204 -16.90 -7.68 6.58
N ASP A 205 -15.93 -7.93 7.45
CA ASP A 205 -15.29 -9.21 7.77
C ASP A 205 -14.43 -9.79 6.63
N GLU A 206 -14.28 -9.04 5.54
CA GLU A 206 -13.42 -9.43 4.43
C GLU A 206 -11.95 -9.14 4.74
N ARG A 207 -11.08 -10.15 4.56
CA ARG A 207 -9.63 -10.01 4.70
C ARG A 207 -9.03 -9.25 3.53
N LEU A 208 -8.04 -8.43 3.84
CA LEU A 208 -7.40 -7.49 2.92
C LEU A 208 -6.17 -8.15 2.30
N TYR A 209 -6.13 -8.18 0.97
CA TYR A 209 -5.09 -8.81 0.17
C TYR A 209 -4.61 -7.90 -0.95
N TYR A 210 -3.30 -7.81 -1.15
CA TYR A 210 -2.69 -7.20 -2.33
C TYR A 210 -1.59 -8.07 -2.92
N ASP A 211 -1.14 -7.71 -4.12
CA ASP A 211 -0.02 -8.37 -4.77
C ASP A 211 1.30 -7.77 -4.29
N TYR A 212 2.06 -8.53 -3.49
CA TYR A 212 3.40 -8.13 -3.03
C TYR A 212 4.35 -7.92 -4.21
N ASN A 213 4.15 -8.67 -5.29
CA ASN A 213 4.96 -8.61 -6.51
C ASN A 213 4.35 -7.70 -7.60
N GLY A 214 3.51 -6.73 -7.20
CA GLY A 214 2.76 -5.90 -8.14
C GLY A 214 3.60 -4.92 -9.00
N CYS A 215 4.91 -4.80 -8.75
CA CYS A 215 5.86 -4.01 -9.53
C CYS A 215 7.12 -4.82 -9.90
N GLU A 216 7.72 -5.48 -8.91
CA GLU A 216 8.93 -6.30 -9.02
C GLU A 216 8.60 -7.71 -8.51
N TYR A 217 9.33 -8.74 -8.95
CA TYR A 217 9.02 -10.15 -8.62
C TYR A 217 10.05 -10.72 -7.62
N GLU A 218 10.23 -10.03 -6.50
CA GLU A 218 11.28 -10.32 -5.51
C GLU A 218 10.74 -11.05 -4.27
N TYR A 219 9.43 -11.04 -4.04
CA TYR A 219 8.82 -11.65 -2.86
C TYR A 219 8.38 -13.10 -3.13
N PRO A 220 8.92 -14.11 -2.43
CA PRO A 220 8.51 -15.50 -2.63
C PRO A 220 7.08 -15.75 -2.11
N SER A 221 6.11 -15.96 -3.01
CA SER A 221 4.69 -16.17 -2.66
C SER A 221 4.18 -17.61 -2.89
N HIS A 222 5.10 -18.57 -3.10
CA HIS A 222 4.78 -19.99 -3.33
C HIS A 222 4.10 -20.65 -2.12
N TYR A 223 4.39 -20.19 -0.91
CA TYR A 223 3.92 -20.77 0.34
C TYR A 223 2.69 -20.06 0.91
N PHE A 224 2.16 -19.06 0.21
CA PHE A 224 0.95 -18.35 0.63
C PHE A 224 -0.29 -19.22 0.44
N VAL A 225 -1.31 -18.99 1.29
CA VAL A 225 -2.57 -19.75 1.37
C VAL A 225 -3.53 -19.39 0.23
#